data_AF-A0A937VC62-F1
#
_entry.id   AF-A0A937VC62-F1
#
_cell.length_a   1.000
_cell.length_b   1.000
_cell.length_c   1.000
_cell.angle_alpha   90.00
_cell.angle_beta   90.00
_cell.angle_gamma   90.00
#
_symmetry.space_group_name_H-M   'P 1'
#
loop_
_entity.id
_entity.type
_entity.pdbx_description
1 polymer ?
#
loop_
_entity_poly.entity_id
_entity_poly.type
_entity_poly.pdbx_seq_one_letter_code
_entity_poly.pdbx_strand_id
1 'polypeptide(L)'
;MPDHAAVKLPTTDWERIVRLGTERHLEELEAELQVARQHIAAFERKYGLTFARLQQVGLPDDAGLEAHEDYVAWSSWEGRAAELKSKLEELQAIVEYDYAS
;
A
#
# COMPACT_ATOMS: atom_id res chain seq x y z
N MET A 1 -2.28 -31.67 -16.87
CA MET A 1 -2.70 -30.78 -15.78
C MET A 1 -4.00 -31.33 -15.21
N PRO A 2 -4.20 -31.39 -13.89
CA PRO A 2 -5.48 -31.83 -13.37
C PRO A 2 -6.54 -30.78 -13.74
N ASP A 3 -7.65 -31.27 -14.27
CA ASP A 3 -8.85 -30.50 -14.57
C ASP A 3 -9.48 -30.13 -13.23
N HIS A 4 -9.28 -28.89 -12.78
CA HIS A 4 -9.91 -28.41 -11.55
C HIS A 4 -11.40 -28.21 -11.83
N ALA A 5 -12.18 -29.27 -11.67
CA ALA A 5 -13.63 -29.20 -11.73
C ALA A 5 -14.10 -28.04 -10.83
N ALA A 6 -14.76 -27.04 -11.44
CA ALA A 6 -15.26 -25.87 -10.73
C ALA A 6 -16.14 -26.34 -9.57
N VAL A 7 -15.67 -26.10 -8.34
CA VAL A 7 -16.43 -26.42 -7.14
C VAL A 7 -17.68 -25.54 -7.16
N LYS A 8 -18.85 -26.16 -7.36
CA LYS A 8 -20.14 -25.47 -7.27
C LYS A 8 -20.48 -25.29 -5.79
N LEU A 9 -20.13 -24.13 -5.25
CA LEU A 9 -20.52 -23.72 -3.90
C LEU A 9 -21.93 -23.12 -3.93
N PRO A 10 -22.74 -23.34 -2.87
CA PRO A 10 -23.92 -22.54 -2.61
C PRO A 10 -23.55 -21.04 -2.59
N THR A 11 -24.44 -20.18 -3.09
CA THR A 11 -24.19 -18.73 -3.17
C THR A 11 -23.82 -18.13 -1.82
N THR A 12 -24.47 -18.57 -0.73
CA THR A 12 -24.16 -18.13 0.64
C THR A 12 -22.75 -18.51 1.11
N ASP A 13 -22.24 -19.68 0.71
CA ASP A 13 -20.86 -20.09 1.05
C ASP A 13 -19.85 -19.29 0.23
N TRP A 14 -20.17 -19.01 -1.04
CA TRP A 14 -19.36 -18.17 -1.90
C TRP A 14 -19.25 -16.73 -1.38
N GLU A 15 -20.37 -16.10 -1.05
CA GLU A 15 -20.42 -14.75 -0.46
C GLU A 15 -19.63 -14.68 0.84
N ARG A 16 -19.76 -15.70 1.70
CA ARG A 16 -18.99 -15.80 2.94
C ARG A 16 -17.48 -15.87 2.66
N ILE A 17 -17.05 -16.68 1.70
CA ILE A 17 -15.63 -16.81 1.34
C ILE A 17 -15.09 -15.51 0.78
N VAL A 18 -15.84 -14.85 -0.11
CA VAL A 18 -15.44 -13.56 -0.68
C VAL A 18 -15.32 -12.52 0.42
N ARG A 19 -16.32 -12.39 1.31
CA ARG A 19 -16.26 -11.45 2.44
C ARG A 19 -15.02 -11.68 3.32
N LEU A 20 -14.79 -12.92 3.76
CA LEU A 20 -13.64 -13.25 4.61
C LEU A 20 -12.30 -12.99 3.88
N GLY A 21 -12.24 -13.29 2.58
CA GLY A 21 -11.08 -13.00 1.75
C GLY A 21 -10.82 -11.50 1.62
N THR A 22 -11.88 -10.71 1.41
CA THR A 22 -11.80 -9.25 1.30
C THR A 22 -11.36 -8.61 2.61
N GLU A 23 -11.95 -9.02 3.75
CA GLU A 23 -11.56 -8.55 5.09
C GLU A 23 -10.07 -8.80 5.33
N ARG A 24 -9.61 -10.04 5.09
CA ARG A 24 -8.19 -10.38 5.22
C ARG A 24 -7.30 -9.57 4.29
N HIS A 25 -7.71 -9.37 3.04
CA HIS A 25 -6.92 -8.63 2.08
C HIS A 25 -6.80 -7.15 2.45
N LEU A 26 -7.86 -6.56 3.01
CA LEU A 26 -7.82 -5.21 3.58
C LEU A 26 -6.78 -5.13 4.71
N GLU A 27 -6.80 -6.06 5.66
CA GLU A 27 -5.83 -6.11 6.76
C GLU A 27 -4.38 -6.21 6.25
N GLU A 28 -4.15 -7.04 5.22
CA GLU A 28 -2.82 -7.20 4.59
C GLU A 28 -2.35 -5.89 3.94
N LEU A 29 -3.22 -5.22 3.17
CA LEU A 29 -2.90 -3.94 2.53
C LEU A 29 -2.67 -2.81 3.55
N GLU A 30 -3.43 -2.77 4.64
CA GLU A 30 -3.23 -1.81 5.73
C GLU A 30 -1.88 -2.03 6.43
N ALA A 31 -1.52 -3.28 6.71
CA ALA A 31 -0.24 -3.63 7.29
C ALA A 31 0.93 -3.22 6.38
N GLU A 32 0.83 -3.49 5.07
CA GLU A 32 1.83 -3.06 4.10
C GLU A 32 1.95 -1.53 4.02
N LEU A 33 0.83 -0.82 4.06
CA LEU A 33 0.83 0.65 4.05
C LEU A 33 1.50 1.20 5.31
N GLN A 34 1.28 0.56 6.46
CA GLN A 34 1.93 0.93 7.70
C GLN A 34 3.45 0.73 7.64
N VAL A 35 3.92 -0.34 7.00
CA VAL A 35 5.36 -0.56 6.76
C VAL A 35 5.94 0.54 5.87
N ALA A 36 5.29 0.86 4.75
CA ALA A 36 5.74 1.94 3.86
C ALA A 36 5.81 3.28 4.59
N ARG A 37 4.81 3.61 5.42
CA ARG A 37 4.79 4.81 6.26
C ARG A 37 5.92 4.85 7.29
N GLN A 38 6.27 3.71 7.88
CA GLN A 38 7.39 3.63 8.83
C GLN A 38 8.73 3.92 8.14
N HIS A 39 8.94 3.42 6.91
CA HIS A 39 10.11 3.73 6.11
C HIS A 39 10.18 5.22 5.74
N ILE A 40 9.07 5.79 5.25
CA ILE A 40 8.97 7.24 4.96
C ILE A 40 9.31 8.06 6.22
N ALA A 41 8.69 7.75 7.35
CA ALA A 41 8.94 8.46 8.61
C ALA A 41 10.38 8.28 9.13
N ALA A 42 11.08 7.21 8.75
CA ALA A 42 12.50 7.05 9.07
C ALA A 42 13.36 8.02 8.25
N PHE A 43 13.08 8.18 6.94
CA PHE A 43 13.75 9.17 6.11
C PHE A 43 13.43 10.60 6.55
N GLU A 44 12.17 10.91 6.84
CA GLU A 44 11.77 12.24 7.32
C GLU A 44 12.50 12.62 8.60
N ARG A 45 12.67 11.67 9.53
CA ARG A 45 13.46 11.89 10.74
C ARG A 45 14.95 12.03 10.46
N LYS A 46 15.50 11.26 9.52
CA LYS A 46 16.92 11.32 9.13
C LYS A 46 17.27 12.69 8.53
N TYR A 47 16.42 13.21 7.65
CA TYR A 47 16.66 14.45 6.90
C TYR A 47 16.02 15.69 7.51
N GLY A 48 15.12 15.53 8.50
CA GLY A 48 14.45 16.64 9.19
C GLY A 48 13.44 17.41 8.33
N LEU A 49 12.93 16.79 7.26
CA LEU A 49 11.99 17.40 6.30
C LEU A 49 11.11 16.31 5.67
N THR A 50 10.04 16.70 4.98
CA THR A 50 9.17 15.77 4.23
C THR A 50 9.69 15.52 2.82
N PHE A 51 9.28 14.43 2.16
CA PHE A 51 9.72 14.15 0.79
C PHE A 51 9.28 15.25 -0.17
N ALA A 52 8.05 15.72 -0.04
CA ALA A 52 7.52 16.82 -0.83
C ALA A 52 8.38 18.09 -0.69
N ARG A 53 8.92 18.35 0.53
CA ARG A 53 9.85 19.46 0.72
C ARG A 53 11.19 19.18 0.06
N LEU A 54 11.71 17.96 0.18
CA LEU A 54 12.96 17.54 -0.47
C LEU A 54 12.89 17.74 -1.99
N GLN A 55 11.78 17.36 -2.62
CA GLN A 55 11.56 17.52 -4.06
C GLN A 55 11.57 18.98 -4.51
N GLN A 56 11.18 19.92 -3.64
CA GLN A 56 11.20 21.35 -3.96
C GLN A 56 12.59 21.97 -3.81
N VAL A 57 13.32 21.60 -2.75
CA VAL A 57 14.62 22.20 -2.43
C VAL A 57 15.78 21.50 -3.11
N GLY A 58 15.57 20.27 -3.57
CA GLY A 58 16.61 19.41 -4.11
C GLY A 58 17.49 18.80 -3.03
N LEU A 59 18.33 17.85 -3.43
CA LEU A 59 19.46 17.44 -2.60
C LEU A 59 20.50 18.58 -2.56
N PRO A 60 21.23 18.74 -1.45
CA PRO A 60 22.36 19.66 -1.38
C PRO A 60 23.39 19.39 -2.50
N ASP A 61 24.09 20.43 -2.96
CA ASP A 61 25.12 20.28 -4.00
C ASP A 61 26.31 19.40 -3.55
N ASP A 62 26.54 19.31 -2.24
CA ASP A 62 27.56 18.46 -1.62
C ASP A 62 27.00 17.10 -1.13
N ALA A 63 25.79 16.72 -1.57
CA ALA A 63 25.19 15.45 -1.23
C ALA A 63 26.08 14.28 -1.66
N GLY A 64 26.44 13.44 -0.68
CA GLY A 64 27.16 12.19 -0.93
C GLY A 64 26.28 11.12 -1.58
N LEU A 65 26.91 10.02 -1.99
CA LEU A 65 26.24 8.86 -2.60
C LEU A 65 25.05 8.36 -1.76
N GLU A 66 25.23 8.26 -0.45
CA GLU A 66 24.17 7.80 0.48
C GLU A 66 22.90 8.67 0.38
N ALA A 67 23.05 9.99 0.25
CA ALA A 67 21.90 10.89 0.14
C ALA A 67 21.15 10.72 -1.19
N HIS A 68 21.85 10.38 -2.27
CA HIS A 68 21.22 10.04 -3.54
C HIS A 68 20.50 8.68 -3.47
N GLU A 69 21.12 7.67 -2.86
CA GLU A 69 20.50 6.35 -2.68
C GLU A 69 19.25 6.43 -1.81
N ASP A 70 19.33 7.18 -0.70
CA ASP A 70 18.19 7.44 0.17
C ASP A 70 17.07 8.19 -0.54
N TYR A 71 17.39 9.19 -1.39
CA TYR A 71 16.37 9.88 -2.19
C TYR A 71 15.61 8.90 -3.10
N VAL A 72 16.33 8.00 -3.79
CA VAL A 72 15.71 6.99 -4.65
C VAL A 72 14.86 6.02 -3.84
N ALA A 73 15.39 5.52 -2.73
CA ALA A 73 14.68 4.60 -1.85
C ALA A 73 13.42 5.25 -1.28
N TRP A 74 13.52 6.48 -0.79
CA TRP A 74 12.40 7.24 -0.26
C TRP A 74 11.32 7.48 -1.32
N SER A 75 11.70 7.89 -2.54
CA SER A 75 10.76 8.03 -3.65
C SER A 75 10.00 6.75 -3.95
N SER A 76 10.65 5.59 -3.84
CA SER A 76 10.02 4.28 -4.03
C SER A 76 8.98 4.01 -2.96
N TRP A 77 9.29 4.30 -1.69
CA TRP A 77 8.35 4.13 -0.59
C TRP A 77 7.14 5.07 -0.66
N GLU A 78 7.33 6.33 -1.08
CA GLU A 78 6.24 7.27 -1.35
C GLU A 78 5.30 6.75 -2.44
N GLY A 79 5.87 6.25 -3.55
CA GLY A 79 5.10 5.61 -4.61
C GLY A 79 4.33 4.39 -4.13
N ARG A 80 4.99 3.52 -3.34
CA ARG A 80 4.35 2.33 -2.77
C ARG A 80 3.20 2.69 -1.82
N ALA A 81 3.39 3.68 -0.96
CA ALA A 81 2.35 4.14 -0.04
C ALA A 81 1.14 4.71 -0.79
N ALA A 82 1.37 5.47 -1.87
CA ALA A 82 0.30 6.00 -2.72
C ALA A 82 -0.48 4.88 -3.43
N GLU A 83 0.22 3.89 -4.00
CA GLU A 83 -0.41 2.72 -4.64
C GLU A 83 -1.27 1.93 -3.64
N LEU A 84 -0.74 1.63 -2.46
CA LEU A 84 -1.45 0.90 -1.41
C LEU A 84 -2.69 1.67 -0.93
N LYS A 85 -2.59 2.99 -0.78
CA LYS A 85 -3.71 3.85 -0.40
C LYS A 85 -4.82 3.80 -1.46
N SER A 86 -4.48 3.89 -2.75
CA SER A 86 -5.46 3.77 -3.84
C SER A 86 -6.18 2.42 -3.81
N LYS A 87 -5.44 1.32 -3.65
CA LYS A 87 -6.02 -0.03 -3.56
C LYS A 87 -6.95 -0.20 -2.37
N LEU A 88 -6.58 0.35 -1.22
CA LEU A 88 -7.43 0.35 -0.02
C LEU A 88 -8.72 1.13 -0.26
N GLU A 89 -8.64 2.33 -0.84
CA GLU A 89 -9.81 3.15 -1.15
C GLU A 89 -10.75 2.44 -2.14
N GLU A 90 -10.22 1.83 -3.19
CA GLU A 90 -10.98 1.03 -4.16
C GLU A 90 -11.69 -0.16 -3.51
N LEU A 91 -10.98 -0.91 -2.66
CA LEU A 91 -11.54 -2.11 -2.03
C LEU A 91 -12.56 -1.76 -0.93
N GLN A 92 -12.32 -0.71 -0.15
CA GLN A 92 -13.26 -0.21 0.85
C GLN A 92 -14.56 0.27 0.20
N ALA A 93 -14.49 0.98 -0.93
CA ALA A 93 -15.68 1.41 -1.67
C ALA A 93 -16.53 0.24 -2.16
N ILE A 94 -15.91 -0.86 -2.60
CA ILE A 94 -16.60 -2.09 -2.99
C ILE A 94 -17.32 -2.71 -1.79
N VAL A 95 -16.62 -2.80 -0.66
CA VAL A 95 -17.14 -3.38 0.59
C VAL A 95 -18.32 -2.57 1.14
N GLU A 96 -18.20 -1.24 1.20
CA GLU A 96 -19.28 -0.36 1.67
C GLU A 96 -20.53 -0.43 0.78
N TYR A 97 -20.35 -0.54 -0.54
CA TYR A 97 -21.46 -0.71 -1.47
C TYR A 97 -22.20 -2.04 -1.29
N ASP A 98 -21.45 -3.13 -1.04
CA ASP A 98 -22.00 -4.47 -0.84
C ASP A 98 -22.76 -4.59 0.49
N TYR A 99 -22.33 -3.87 1.53
CA TYR A 99 -23.04 -3.82 2.83
C TYR A 99 -24.27 -2.90 2.85
N ALA A 100 -24.41 -2.01 1.87
CA ALA A 100 -25.54 -1.08 1.75
C ALA A 100 -26.64 -1.57 0.78
N SER A 101 -26.41 -2.67 0.05
CA SER A 101 -27.30 -3.27 -0.95
C SER A 101 -28.01 -4.51 -0.40
#